data_AF-A0A7Y8KA14-F1
#
_entry.id   AF-A0A7Y8KA14-F1
#
_cell.length_a   1.000
_cell.length_b   1.000
_cell.length_c   1.000
_cell.angle_alpha   90.00
_cell.angle_beta   90.00
_cell.angle_gamma   90.00
#
_symmetry.space_group_name_H-M   'P 1'
#
loop_
_entity.id
_entity.type
_entity.pdbx_description
1 polymer ?
#
loop_
_entity_poly.entity_id
_entity_poly.type
_entity_poly.pdbx_seq_one_letter_code
_entity_poly.pdbx_strand_id
1 'polypeptide(L)'
;MELTYSNQLNGFDPEKRYRNPEHFDKPEAGVTSVLVIGDWPSVVNAYEAAGIDVSVKEAKRAQIVGAGNQAELEKVIAALRAEHGSIQILVDGLEAGEIHRPESGDLALRLFDVLGTIHASVDELTTERDDLALTVDALRGEVEAMKKSVITPPADEAGEIAALKAKLDEANVQYRANASKESLEKLVAELPKA
;
A
#
# COMPACT_ATOMS: atom_id res chain seq x y z
N MET A 1 12.12 -1.04 67.16
CA MET A 1 11.05 -1.24 66.16
C MET A 1 11.44 -2.41 65.25
N GLU A 2 10.48 -3.24 64.84
CA GLU A 2 10.75 -4.36 63.91
C GLU A 2 10.44 -3.98 62.46
N LEU A 3 11.27 -4.45 61.52
CA LEU A 3 11.15 -4.15 60.10
C LEU A 3 11.22 -5.43 59.27
N THR A 4 10.33 -5.60 58.30
CA THR A 4 10.32 -6.75 57.38
C THR A 4 10.68 -6.30 55.97
N TYR A 5 11.74 -6.86 55.39
CA TYR A 5 12.07 -6.68 53.98
C TYR A 5 11.47 -7.81 53.15
N SER A 6 10.66 -7.46 52.16
CA SER A 6 10.03 -8.42 51.26
C SER A 6 9.66 -7.77 49.92
N ASN A 7 9.73 -8.55 48.84
CA ASN A 7 9.21 -8.20 47.51
C ASN A 7 7.83 -8.85 47.24
N GLN A 8 7.14 -9.33 48.28
CA GLN A 8 5.81 -9.90 48.14
C GLN A 8 4.82 -8.86 47.59
N LEU A 9 3.88 -9.30 46.74
CA LEU A 9 2.88 -8.42 46.13
C LEU A 9 1.53 -8.41 46.89
N ASN A 10 1.33 -9.35 47.81
CA ASN A 10 0.09 -9.53 48.56
C ASN A 10 0.36 -10.24 49.90
N GLY A 11 -0.68 -10.37 50.74
CA GLY A 11 -0.58 -11.06 52.03
C GLY A 11 0.19 -10.28 53.10
N PHE A 12 0.13 -8.96 53.07
CA PHE A 12 0.75 -8.10 54.07
C PHE A 12 0.00 -8.17 55.40
N ASP A 13 0.76 -8.30 56.47
CA ASP A 13 0.27 -8.21 57.84
C ASP A 13 0.18 -6.73 58.25
N PRO A 14 -1.00 -6.17 58.55
CA PRO A 14 -1.16 -4.76 58.86
C PRO A 14 -0.42 -4.31 60.13
N GLU A 15 -0.06 -5.24 61.02
CA GLU A 15 0.69 -4.95 62.23
C GLU A 15 2.20 -4.85 62.00
N LYS A 16 2.68 -5.29 60.82
CA LYS A 16 4.10 -5.28 60.45
C LYS A 16 4.45 -4.14 59.52
N ARG A 17 5.70 -3.69 59.64
CA ARG A 17 6.27 -2.66 58.76
C ARG A 17 7.07 -3.31 57.65
N TYR A 18 6.64 -3.10 56.41
CA TYR A 18 7.29 -3.64 55.24
C TYR A 18 8.14 -2.60 54.51
N ARG A 19 9.26 -3.06 53.94
CA ARG A 19 10.11 -2.31 53.01
C ARG A 19 10.44 -3.20 51.82
N ASN A 20 10.56 -2.59 50.64
CA ASN A 20 11.08 -3.28 49.47
C ASN A 20 12.61 -3.32 49.55
N PRO A 21 13.25 -4.51 49.61
CA PRO A 21 14.71 -4.62 49.64
C PRO A 21 15.39 -4.09 48.37
N GLU A 22 14.70 -4.01 47.23
CA GLU A 22 15.27 -3.42 45.99
C GLU A 22 15.54 -1.91 46.10
N HIS A 23 14.91 -1.24 47.07
CA HIS A 23 15.10 0.18 47.34
C HIS A 23 15.93 0.44 48.60
N PHE A 24 16.66 -0.58 49.07
CA PHE A 24 17.52 -0.45 50.24
C PHE A 24 18.76 0.40 49.91
N ASP A 25 18.98 1.44 50.72
CA ASP A 25 20.15 2.32 50.63
C ASP A 25 20.99 2.26 51.93
N LYS A 26 20.34 2.43 53.09
CA LYS A 26 21.00 2.40 54.41
C LYS A 26 20.09 1.91 55.54
N PRO A 27 20.66 1.46 56.68
CA PRO A 27 19.88 1.07 57.86
C PRO A 27 19.00 2.21 58.39
N GLU A 28 17.75 1.91 58.74
CA GLU A 28 16.80 2.87 59.30
C GLU A 28 17.04 3.01 60.82
N ALA A 29 17.04 4.26 61.31
CA ALA A 29 17.30 4.55 62.72
C ALA A 29 16.14 4.07 63.61
N GLY A 30 16.45 3.52 64.79
CA GLY A 30 15.45 3.04 65.76
C GLY A 30 14.91 1.63 65.49
N VAL A 31 15.45 0.94 64.47
CA VAL A 31 15.19 -0.49 64.21
C VAL A 31 15.99 -1.34 65.20
N THR A 32 15.32 -2.35 65.77
CA THR A 32 15.87 -3.23 66.80
C THR A 32 15.94 -4.70 66.35
N SER A 33 15.16 -5.08 65.34
CA SER A 33 15.25 -6.39 64.68
C SER A 33 14.71 -6.29 63.24
N VAL A 34 15.30 -7.06 62.33
CA VAL A 34 14.95 -7.08 60.91
C VAL A 34 14.67 -8.51 60.44
N LEU A 35 13.52 -8.71 59.80
CA LEU A 35 13.19 -9.94 59.09
C LEU A 35 13.39 -9.74 57.58
N VAL A 36 14.31 -10.48 56.97
CA VAL A 36 14.56 -10.42 55.52
C VAL A 36 13.97 -11.66 54.86
N ILE A 37 13.01 -11.47 53.95
CA ILE A 37 12.39 -12.55 53.19
C ILE A 37 13.03 -12.63 51.80
N GLY A 38 13.71 -13.74 51.51
CA GLY A 38 14.47 -13.95 50.28
C GLY A 38 15.96 -13.69 50.45
N ASP A 39 16.68 -13.66 49.33
CA ASP A 39 18.14 -13.47 49.29
C ASP A 39 18.48 -12.00 49.03
N TRP A 40 18.74 -11.26 50.11
CA TRP A 40 19.04 -9.82 50.06
C TRP A 40 20.27 -9.49 50.92
N PRO A 41 21.48 -9.91 50.48
CA PRO A 41 22.69 -9.80 51.28
C PRO A 41 23.06 -8.35 51.62
N SER A 42 22.75 -7.39 50.76
CA SER A 42 23.00 -5.96 51.02
C SER A 42 22.24 -5.45 52.24
N VAL A 43 21.00 -5.90 52.43
CA VAL A 43 20.18 -5.53 53.60
C VAL A 43 20.73 -6.20 54.84
N VAL A 44 20.97 -7.52 54.77
CA VAL A 44 21.46 -8.33 55.89
C VAL A 44 22.78 -7.77 56.43
N ASN A 45 23.77 -7.61 55.55
CA ASN A 45 25.10 -7.14 55.91
C ASN A 45 25.06 -5.75 56.55
N ALA A 46 24.20 -4.85 56.07
CA ALA A 46 24.13 -3.49 56.57
C ALA A 46 23.53 -3.40 57.98
N TYR A 47 22.51 -4.23 58.30
CA TYR A 47 21.94 -4.28 59.64
C TYR A 47 22.82 -5.08 60.61
N GLU A 48 23.46 -6.17 60.17
CA GLU A 48 24.43 -6.91 60.98
C GLU A 48 25.66 -6.05 61.33
N ALA A 49 26.19 -5.28 60.37
CA ALA A 49 27.28 -4.34 60.61
C ALA A 49 26.90 -3.21 61.58
N ALA A 50 25.60 -2.88 61.66
CA ALA A 50 25.06 -1.95 62.63
C ALA A 50 24.76 -2.59 64.01
N GLY A 51 25.05 -3.90 64.18
CA GLY A 51 24.80 -4.65 65.42
C GLY A 51 23.32 -4.93 65.69
N ILE A 52 22.48 -4.89 64.65
CA ILE A 52 21.04 -5.14 64.72
C ILE A 52 20.77 -6.60 64.39
N ASP A 53 19.86 -7.23 65.13
CA ASP A 53 19.47 -8.63 64.92
C ASP A 53 18.76 -8.81 63.57
N VAL A 54 19.25 -9.73 62.74
CA VAL A 54 18.71 -10.04 61.40
C VAL A 54 18.31 -11.51 61.31
N SER A 55 17.04 -11.74 60.99
CA SER A 55 16.50 -13.07 60.68
C SER A 55 16.22 -13.19 59.19
N VAL A 56 16.81 -14.18 58.52
CA VAL A 56 16.56 -14.45 57.09
C VAL A 56 15.57 -15.62 56.96
N LYS A 57 14.50 -15.40 56.20
CA LYS A 57 13.51 -16.43 55.85
C LYS A 57 13.51 -16.65 54.34
N GLU A 58 13.53 -17.90 53.90
CA GLU A 58 13.40 -18.20 52.48
C GLU A 58 12.06 -17.66 51.93
N ALA A 59 12.15 -16.93 50.82
CA ALA A 59 10.96 -16.49 50.10
C ALA A 59 10.25 -17.71 49.50
N LYS A 60 8.91 -17.76 49.61
CA LYS A 60 8.11 -18.67 48.79
C LYS A 60 8.39 -18.31 47.33
N ARG A 61 9.08 -19.19 46.59
CA ARG A 61 9.26 -19.03 45.15
C ARG A 61 7.88 -18.86 44.53
N ALA A 62 7.60 -17.68 43.98
CA ALA A 62 6.41 -17.48 43.18
C ALA A 62 6.49 -18.51 42.04
N GLN A 63 5.53 -19.43 42.01
CA GLN A 63 5.40 -20.36 40.90
C GLN A 63 5.02 -19.50 39.69
N ILE A 64 5.97 -19.29 38.77
CA ILE A 64 5.67 -18.62 37.50
C ILE A 64 4.63 -19.48 36.80
N VAL A 65 3.38 -19.02 36.79
CA VAL A 65 2.29 -19.64 36.03
C VAL A 65 2.54 -19.30 34.56
N GLY A 66 3.57 -19.90 33.96
CA GLY A 66 4.00 -19.63 32.58
C GLY A 66 4.26 -20.89 31.75
N ALA A 67 4.29 -22.07 32.38
CA ALA A 67 4.55 -23.32 31.67
C ALA A 67 3.35 -23.84 30.86
N GLY A 68 2.12 -23.41 31.16
CA GLY A 68 0.91 -23.86 30.45
C GLY A 68 0.76 -23.27 29.05
N ASN A 69 1.23 -22.03 28.84
CA ASN A 69 1.03 -21.31 27.58
C ASN A 69 2.26 -21.32 26.67
N GLN A 70 3.38 -21.91 27.08
CA GLN A 70 4.62 -21.88 26.30
C GLN A 70 4.46 -22.62 24.96
N ALA A 71 3.86 -23.82 24.98
CA ALA A 71 3.63 -24.59 23.76
C ALA A 71 2.60 -23.92 22.82
N GLU A 72 1.58 -23.28 23.38
CA GLU A 72 0.59 -22.53 22.60
C GLU A 72 1.20 -21.28 21.99
N LEU A 73 2.03 -20.55 22.75
CA LEU A 73 2.78 -19.40 22.27
C LEU A 73 3.75 -19.79 21.15
N GLU A 74 4.50 -20.89 21.32
CA GLU A 74 5.40 -21.41 20.29
C GLU A 74 4.64 -21.79 19.01
N LYS A 75 3.46 -22.40 19.15
CA LYS A 75 2.58 -22.72 18.01
C LYS A 75 2.10 -21.46 17.30
N VAL A 76 1.68 -20.43 18.04
CA VAL A 76 1.26 -19.14 17.47
C VAL A 76 2.43 -18.46 16.75
N ILE A 77 3.62 -18.44 17.35
CA ILE A 77 4.83 -17.88 16.73
C ILE A 77 5.18 -18.63 15.44
N ALA A 78 5.09 -19.95 15.43
CA ALA A 78 5.35 -20.76 14.24
C ALA A 78 4.33 -20.44 13.12
N ALA A 79 3.05 -20.33 13.45
CA ALA A 79 2.01 -19.97 12.49
C ALA A 79 2.22 -18.55 11.92
N LEU A 80 2.53 -17.56 12.77
CA LEU A 80 2.85 -16.20 12.31
C LEU A 80 4.07 -16.14 11.40
N ARG A 81 5.12 -16.93 11.68
CA ARG A 81 6.31 -17.00 10.82
C ARG A 81 6.00 -17.63 9.47
N ALA A 82 5.17 -18.68 9.43
CA ALA A 82 4.72 -19.29 8.19
C ALA A 82 3.89 -18.30 7.36
N GLU A 83 2.92 -17.62 7.98
CA GLU A 83 2.09 -16.59 7.33
C GLU A 83 2.96 -15.47 6.74
N HIS A 84 3.93 -14.96 7.52
CA HIS A 84 4.85 -13.93 7.07
C HIS A 84 5.71 -14.40 5.88
N GLY A 85 6.20 -15.64 5.91
CA GLY A 85 6.95 -16.23 4.80
C GLY A 85 6.12 -16.31 3.51
N SER A 86 4.86 -16.72 3.62
CA SER A 86 3.93 -16.74 2.48
C SER A 86 3.63 -15.36 1.92
N ILE A 87 3.48 -14.34 2.78
CA ILE A 87 3.29 -12.96 2.35
C ILE A 87 4.55 -12.43 1.65
N GLN A 88 5.74 -12.76 2.14
CA GLN A 88 6.99 -12.37 1.49
C GLN A 88 7.08 -12.91 0.06
N ILE A 89 6.72 -14.18 -0.16
CA ILE A 89 6.68 -14.78 -1.52
C ILE A 89 5.75 -14.00 -2.45
N LEU A 90 4.60 -13.53 -1.97
CA LEU A 90 3.69 -12.71 -2.76
C LEU A 90 4.30 -11.36 -3.13
N VAL A 91 4.98 -10.71 -2.18
CA VAL A 91 5.65 -9.43 -2.41
C VAL A 91 6.76 -9.59 -3.45
N ASP A 92 7.62 -10.59 -3.29
CA ASP A 92 8.71 -10.86 -4.22
C ASP A 92 8.16 -11.19 -5.63
N GLY A 93 7.05 -11.93 -5.71
CA GLY A 93 6.37 -12.22 -6.97
C GLY A 93 5.80 -10.96 -7.64
N LEU A 94 5.16 -10.06 -6.87
CA LEU A 94 4.67 -8.78 -7.37
C LEU A 94 5.82 -7.90 -7.91
N GLU A 95 6.96 -7.86 -7.21
CA GLU A 95 8.15 -7.13 -7.66
C GLU A 95 8.74 -7.71 -8.96
N ALA A 96 8.68 -9.04 -9.12
CA ALA A 96 9.09 -9.73 -10.35
C ALA A 96 8.06 -9.64 -11.49
N GLY A 97 6.83 -9.18 -11.21
CA GLY A 97 5.72 -9.14 -12.17
C GLY A 97 4.97 -10.47 -12.35
N GLU A 98 5.27 -11.48 -11.54
CA GLU A 98 4.63 -12.80 -11.58
C GLU A 98 4.13 -13.20 -10.19
N ILE A 99 2.80 -13.16 -10.01
CA ILE A 99 2.18 -13.49 -8.72
C ILE A 99 2.02 -15.00 -8.60
N HIS A 100 2.77 -15.61 -7.68
CA HIS A 100 2.70 -17.03 -7.39
C HIS A 100 1.73 -17.31 -6.24
N ARG A 101 0.97 -18.41 -6.35
CA ARG A 101 0.07 -18.84 -5.28
C ARG A 101 0.89 -19.33 -4.07
N PRO A 102 0.66 -18.81 -2.85
CA PRO A 102 1.31 -19.30 -1.64
C PRO A 102 0.85 -20.72 -1.31
N GLU A 103 1.72 -21.52 -0.69
CA GLU A 103 1.40 -22.89 -0.25
C GLU A 103 0.59 -22.93 1.05
N SER A 104 0.68 -21.88 1.87
CA SER A 104 0.03 -21.80 3.18
C SER A 104 -0.23 -20.36 3.61
N GLY A 105 -0.96 -20.18 4.70
CA GLY A 105 -1.28 -18.88 5.27
C GLY A 105 -2.61 -18.34 4.76
N ASP A 106 -3.57 -18.15 5.65
CA ASP A 106 -4.95 -17.80 5.29
C ASP A 106 -5.02 -16.38 4.74
N LEU A 107 -4.25 -15.45 5.31
CA LEU A 107 -4.20 -14.06 4.83
C LEU A 107 -3.46 -13.98 3.51
N ALA A 108 -2.35 -14.71 3.36
CA ALA A 108 -1.59 -14.79 2.11
C ALA A 108 -2.46 -15.35 0.97
N LEU A 109 -3.20 -16.44 1.19
CA LEU A 109 -4.12 -16.99 0.19
C LEU A 109 -5.23 -16.01 -0.19
N ARG A 110 -5.81 -15.31 0.79
CA ARG A 110 -6.83 -14.28 0.51
C ARG A 110 -6.24 -13.09 -0.26
N LEU A 111 -5.02 -12.66 0.06
CA LEU A 111 -4.32 -11.61 -0.67
C LEU A 111 -4.07 -12.04 -2.11
N PHE A 112 -3.62 -13.28 -2.33
CA PHE A 112 -3.45 -13.84 -3.67
C PHE A 112 -4.74 -13.77 -4.51
N ASP A 113 -5.88 -14.20 -3.96
CA ASP A 113 -7.15 -14.20 -4.70
C ASP A 113 -7.61 -12.77 -5.07
N VAL A 114 -7.47 -11.81 -4.14
CA VAL A 114 -7.83 -10.41 -4.40
C VAL A 114 -6.87 -9.77 -5.42
N LEU A 115 -5.57 -10.02 -5.30
CA LEU A 115 -4.58 -9.54 -6.27
C LEU A 115 -4.79 -10.15 -7.66
N GLY A 116 -5.14 -11.44 -7.74
CA GLY A 116 -5.48 -12.11 -8.99
C GLY A 116 -6.70 -11.48 -9.66
N THR A 117 -7.71 -11.08 -8.87
CA THR A 117 -8.86 -10.33 -9.39
C THR A 117 -8.45 -8.99 -9.99
N ILE A 118 -7.57 -8.24 -9.31
CA ILE A 118 -7.05 -6.96 -9.81
C ILE A 118 -6.24 -7.17 -11.10
N HIS A 119 -5.38 -8.17 -11.13
CA HIS A 119 -4.55 -8.49 -12.30
C HIS A 119 -5.42 -8.79 -13.53
N ALA A 120 -6.44 -9.63 -13.38
CA ALA A 120 -7.39 -9.92 -14.46
C ALA A 120 -8.11 -8.65 -14.96
N SER A 121 -8.56 -7.77 -14.06
CA SER A 121 -9.17 -6.50 -14.48
C SER A 121 -8.19 -5.56 -15.20
N VAL A 122 -6.91 -5.57 -14.83
CA VAL A 122 -5.88 -4.78 -15.53
C VAL A 122 -5.61 -5.34 -16.93
N ASP A 123 -5.63 -6.66 -17.11
CA ASP A 123 -5.48 -7.30 -18.42
C ASP A 123 -6.66 -6.96 -19.35
N GLU A 124 -7.89 -6.97 -18.81
CA GLU A 124 -9.09 -6.54 -19.53
C GLU A 124 -8.98 -5.07 -19.96
N LEU A 125 -8.64 -4.16 -19.03
CA LEU A 125 -8.46 -2.74 -19.34
C LEU A 125 -7.34 -2.49 -20.35
N THR A 126 -6.27 -3.29 -20.30
CA THR A 126 -5.17 -3.21 -21.25
C THR A 126 -5.64 -3.57 -22.66
N THR A 127 -6.44 -4.62 -22.78
CA THR A 127 -7.05 -5.04 -24.05
C THR A 127 -7.98 -3.96 -24.60
N GLU A 128 -8.91 -3.45 -23.78
CA GLU A 128 -9.84 -2.39 -24.20
C GLU A 128 -9.12 -1.10 -24.64
N ARG A 129 -8.05 -0.72 -23.92
CA ARG A 129 -7.22 0.43 -24.28
C ARG A 129 -6.59 0.24 -25.65
N ASP A 130 -6.05 -0.94 -25.93
CA ASP A 130 -5.35 -1.22 -27.18
C ASP A 130 -6.34 -1.26 -28.36
N ASP A 131 -7.52 -1.84 -28.17
CA ASP A 131 -8.61 -1.82 -29.16
C ASP A 131 -9.10 -0.39 -29.45
N LEU A 132 -9.22 0.44 -28.41
CA LEU A 132 -9.59 1.85 -28.56
C LEU A 132 -8.50 2.64 -29.30
N ALA A 133 -7.21 2.36 -29.03
CA ALA A 133 -6.10 2.99 -29.73
C ALA A 133 -6.15 2.67 -31.23
N LEU A 134 -6.40 1.41 -31.61
CA LEU A 134 -6.59 1.00 -33.01
C LEU A 134 -7.77 1.74 -33.65
N THR A 135 -8.89 1.87 -32.93
CA THR A 135 -10.07 2.59 -33.41
C THR A 135 -9.79 4.07 -33.64
N VAL A 136 -9.07 4.71 -32.73
CA VAL A 136 -8.66 6.12 -32.86
C VAL A 136 -7.77 6.33 -34.08
N ASP A 137 -6.81 5.43 -34.31
CA ASP A 137 -5.92 5.53 -35.46
C ASP A 137 -6.65 5.29 -36.79
N ALA A 138 -7.62 4.36 -36.83
CA ALA A 138 -8.49 4.16 -37.98
C ALA A 138 -9.31 5.42 -38.30
N LEU A 139 -9.98 6.00 -37.29
CA LEU A 139 -10.78 7.22 -37.46
C LEU A 139 -9.92 8.41 -37.89
N ARG A 140 -8.69 8.54 -37.37
CA ARG A 140 -7.75 9.57 -37.84
C ARG A 140 -7.42 9.39 -39.32
N GLY A 141 -7.20 8.16 -39.77
CA GLY A 141 -7.00 7.84 -41.19
C GLY A 141 -8.19 8.24 -42.06
N GLU A 142 -9.40 7.91 -41.63
CA GLU A 142 -10.64 8.29 -42.32
C GLU A 142 -10.82 9.81 -42.38
N VAL A 143 -10.54 10.53 -41.29
CA VAL A 143 -10.61 11.99 -41.25
C VAL A 143 -9.62 12.63 -42.22
N GLU A 144 -8.38 12.13 -42.28
CA GLU A 144 -7.39 12.64 -43.25
C GLU A 144 -7.78 12.31 -44.69
N ALA A 145 -8.36 11.14 -44.95
CA ALA A 145 -8.90 10.79 -46.26
C ALA A 145 -10.05 11.72 -46.68
N MET A 146 -10.99 12.00 -45.78
CA MET A 146 -12.10 12.94 -46.01
C MET A 146 -11.60 14.37 -46.23
N LYS A 147 -10.62 14.84 -45.46
CA LYS A 147 -10.01 16.16 -45.71
C LYS A 147 -9.41 16.23 -47.11
N LYS A 148 -8.70 15.18 -47.55
CA LYS A 148 -8.10 15.13 -48.88
C LYS A 148 -9.14 15.11 -49.99
N SER A 149 -10.25 14.40 -49.82
CA SER A 149 -11.34 14.35 -50.80
C SER A 149 -12.10 15.68 -50.91
N VAL A 150 -12.27 16.42 -49.81
CA VAL A 150 -12.88 17.77 -49.85
C VAL A 150 -11.99 18.79 -50.58
N ILE A 151 -10.66 18.66 -50.47
CA ILE A 151 -9.71 19.58 -51.11
C ILE A 151 -9.49 19.24 -52.59
N THR A 152 -9.59 17.96 -52.96
CA THR A 152 -9.27 17.48 -54.30
C THR A 152 -10.55 17.09 -55.02
N PRO A 153 -11.06 17.89 -55.98
CA PRO A 153 -12.23 17.49 -56.75
C PRO A 153 -11.94 16.16 -57.49
N PRO A 154 -12.93 15.26 -57.62
CA PRO A 154 -12.78 14.03 -58.39
C PRO A 154 -12.29 14.34 -59.80
N ALA A 155 -11.53 13.42 -60.42
CA ALA A 155 -10.84 13.68 -61.69
C ALA A 155 -11.77 14.20 -62.80
N ASP A 156 -13.00 13.70 -62.85
CA ASP A 156 -14.04 14.15 -63.78
C ASP A 156 -14.48 15.60 -63.50
N GLU A 157 -14.69 15.95 -62.23
CA GLU A 157 -15.01 17.34 -61.84
C GLU A 157 -13.82 18.29 -61.99
N ALA A 158 -12.59 17.82 -61.80
CA ALA A 158 -11.40 18.65 -61.99
C ALA A 158 -11.28 19.13 -63.46
N GLY A 159 -11.59 18.25 -64.42
CA GLY A 159 -11.66 18.60 -65.84
C GLY A 159 -12.78 19.60 -66.14
N GLU A 160 -13.97 19.39 -65.58
CA GLU A 160 -15.11 20.30 -65.76
C GLU A 160 -14.86 21.68 -65.12
N ILE A 161 -14.28 21.73 -63.91
CA ILE A 161 -13.87 22.97 -63.25
C ILE A 161 -12.85 23.73 -64.11
N ALA A 162 -11.86 23.03 -64.69
CA ALA A 162 -10.90 23.65 -65.59
C ALA A 162 -11.56 24.23 -66.86
N ALA A 163 -12.52 23.51 -67.44
CA ALA A 163 -13.29 23.98 -68.59
C ALA A 163 -14.18 25.19 -68.26
N LEU A 164 -14.83 25.20 -67.09
CA LEU A 164 -15.63 26.34 -66.62
C LEU A 164 -14.75 27.58 -66.37
N LYS A 165 -13.58 27.39 -65.74
CA LYS A 165 -12.60 28.47 -65.53
C LYS A 165 -12.10 29.04 -66.85
N ALA A 166 -11.76 28.20 -67.83
CA ALA A 166 -11.33 28.64 -69.14
C ALA A 166 -12.39 29.51 -69.87
N LYS A 167 -13.68 29.15 -69.77
CA LYS A 167 -14.78 29.98 -70.31
C LYS A 167 -14.89 31.34 -69.62
N LEU A 168 -14.72 31.38 -68.30
CA LEU A 168 -14.73 32.62 -67.53
C LEU A 168 -13.50 33.48 -67.85
N ASP A 169 -12.33 32.87 -68.04
CA ASP A 169 -11.10 33.56 -68.45
C ASP A 169 -11.24 34.17 -69.86
N GLU A 170 -11.84 33.44 -70.81
CA GLU A 170 -12.13 33.95 -72.17
C GLU A 170 -13.12 35.13 -72.13
N ALA A 171 -14.09 35.08 -71.23
CA ALA A 171 -15.02 36.18 -70.96
C ALA A 171 -14.46 37.27 -70.02
N ASN A 172 -13.21 37.12 -69.56
CA ASN A 172 -12.51 38.02 -68.64
C ASN A 172 -13.25 38.28 -67.30
N VAL A 173 -13.96 37.27 -66.80
CA VAL A 173 -14.71 37.30 -65.53
C VAL A 173 -13.86 36.75 -64.39
N GLN A 174 -13.75 37.50 -63.29
CA GLN A 174 -13.00 37.07 -62.11
C GLN A 174 -13.75 36.02 -61.28
N TYR A 175 -13.02 35.03 -60.78
CA TYR A 175 -13.51 34.00 -59.86
C TYR A 175 -12.47 33.69 -58.77
N ARG A 176 -12.91 33.04 -57.68
CA ARG A 176 -12.00 32.57 -56.62
C ARG A 176 -11.27 31.31 -57.07
N ALA A 177 -9.96 31.20 -56.82
CA ALA A 177 -9.14 30.05 -57.24
C ALA A 177 -9.68 28.69 -56.73
N ASN A 178 -10.28 28.69 -55.55
CA ASN A 178 -10.92 27.56 -54.86
C ASN A 178 -12.46 27.61 -54.90
N ALA A 179 -13.06 28.30 -55.89
CA ALA A 179 -14.51 28.28 -56.09
C ALA A 179 -15.00 26.85 -56.39
N SER A 180 -16.15 26.48 -55.82
CA SER A 180 -16.81 25.20 -56.10
C SER A 180 -17.33 25.17 -57.55
N LYS A 181 -17.47 23.96 -58.12
CA LYS A 181 -18.05 23.75 -59.45
C LYS A 181 -19.39 24.48 -59.62
N GLU A 182 -20.30 24.32 -58.66
CA GLU A 182 -21.62 24.99 -58.67
C GLU A 182 -21.52 26.53 -58.72
N SER A 183 -20.53 27.11 -58.02
CA SER A 183 -20.31 28.55 -58.05
C SER A 183 -19.81 29.03 -59.43
N LEU A 184 -18.93 28.25 -60.05
CA LEU A 184 -18.41 28.54 -61.40
C LEU A 184 -19.50 28.38 -62.47
N GLU A 185 -20.38 27.37 -62.34
CA GLU A 185 -21.52 27.17 -63.24
C GLU A 185 -22.49 28.36 -63.23
N LYS A 186 -22.77 28.93 -62.04
CA LYS A 186 -23.61 30.13 -61.92
C LYS A 186 -22.99 31.33 -62.64
N LEU A 187 -21.68 31.56 -62.46
CA LEU A 187 -20.97 32.65 -63.15
C LEU A 187 -20.98 32.47 -64.67
N VAL A 188 -20.81 31.24 -65.16
CA VAL A 188 -20.88 30.95 -66.59
C VAL A 188 -22.31 31.14 -67.14
N ALA A 189 -23.34 30.79 -66.37
CA ALA A 189 -24.74 30.98 -66.76
C ALA A 189 -25.16 32.45 -66.85
N GLU A 190 -24.47 33.34 -66.11
CA GLU A 190 -24.66 34.79 -66.14
C GLU A 190 -23.93 35.49 -67.30
N LEU A 191 -23.09 34.77 -68.05
CA LEU A 191 -22.43 35.33 -69.23
C LEU A 191 -23.49 35.71 -70.29
N PRO A 192 -23.37 36.90 -70.92
CA PRO A 192 -24.25 37.29 -72.01
C PRO A 192 -24.11 36.27 -73.13
N LYS A 193 -25.22 35.65 -73.54
CA LYS A 193 -25.23 34.70 -74.67
C LYS A 193 -24.77 35.45 -75.93
N ALA A 194 -23.70 34.94 -76.55
CA ALA A 194 -23.24 35.39 -77.87
C ALA A 194 -24.31 35.14 -78.94
#